data_AF-A0A7S7EXG4-F1
#
_entry.id   AF-A0A7S7EXG4-F1
#
_cell.length_a   1.000
_cell.length_b   1.000
_cell.length_c   1.000
_cell.angle_alpha   90.00
_cell.angle_beta   90.00
_cell.angle_gamma   90.00
#
_symmetry.space_group_name_H-M   'P 1'
#
loop_
_entity.id
_entity.type
_entity.pdbx_description
1 polymer ?
#
loop_
_entity_poly.entity_id
_entity_poly.type
_entity_poly.pdbx_seq_one_letter_code
_entity_poly.pdbx_strand_id
1 'polypeptide(L)'
;MSPRGSSSTSFLFKSCEQVPYPDNTFDAITVCAAYHHFPDVKNFAKEAYRVLKQDATIYIAEVYYPTVIRVACNPFLPLLKEGDVKFYSPHEIITTIKGAGFIDQSYRINGHIQIVRACK
;
A
#
# COMPACT_ATOMS: atom_id res chain seq x y z
N MET A 1 -7.13 36.33 20.32
CA MET A 1 -7.53 35.06 19.69
C MET A 1 -6.29 34.44 19.08
N SER A 2 -5.83 33.29 19.59
CA SER A 2 -4.63 32.61 19.08
C SER A 2 -5.00 31.76 17.86
N PRO A 3 -4.20 31.73 16.77
CA PRO A 3 -4.49 30.89 15.62
C PRO A 3 -4.29 29.43 16.03
N ARG A 4 -5.38 28.65 15.97
CA ARG A 4 -5.32 27.20 16.17
C ARG A 4 -4.67 26.56 14.94
N GLY A 5 -3.38 26.27 15.04
CA GLY A 5 -2.67 25.38 14.13
C GLY A 5 -1.81 24.43 14.96
N SER A 6 -2.30 23.21 15.19
CA SER A 6 -1.42 22.11 15.62
C SER A 6 -1.26 21.15 14.44
N SER A 7 -0.12 21.21 13.77
CA SER A 7 0.25 20.20 12.78
C SER A 7 1.68 19.78 13.05
N SER A 8 1.86 18.88 14.02
CA SER A 8 3.13 18.18 14.23
C SER A 8 3.26 17.08 13.17
N THR A 9 3.63 17.46 11.95
CA THR A 9 4.02 16.50 10.90
C THR A 9 5.48 16.13 11.07
N SER A 10 5.79 14.84 11.04
CA SER A 10 7.16 14.33 11.04
C SER A 10 7.42 13.50 9.79
N PHE A 11 8.67 13.55 9.30
CA PHE A 11 9.12 12.74 8.17
C PHE A 11 10.19 11.75 8.66
N LEU A 12 10.15 10.53 8.12
CA LEU A 12 11.12 9.49 8.42
C LEU A 12 11.55 8.81 7.12
N PHE A 13 12.86 8.69 6.92
CA PHE A 13 13.43 7.98 5.79
C PHE A 13 13.86 6.56 6.19
N LYS A 14 13.01 5.56 5.89
CA LYS A 14 13.21 4.12 6.18
C LYS A 14 12.50 3.26 5.14
N SER A 15 12.85 1.97 5.08
CA SER A 15 12.08 0.99 4.29
C SER A 15 10.68 0.81 4.87
N CYS A 16 9.69 0.63 3.99
CA CYS A 16 8.32 0.31 4.37
C CYS A 16 8.16 -1.10 4.96
N GLU A 17 9.18 -1.97 4.79
CA GLU A 17 9.17 -3.34 5.29
C GLU A 17 9.61 -3.43 6.76
N GLN A 18 10.24 -2.37 7.29
CA GLN A 18 10.68 -2.31 8.68
C GLN A 18 10.79 -0.85 9.15
N VAL A 19 9.79 -0.40 9.89
CA VAL A 19 9.71 0.95 10.45
C VAL A 19 9.99 0.91 11.96
N PRO A 20 10.66 1.94 12.53
CA PRO A 20 11.04 2.00 13.94
C PRO A 20 9.87 2.44 14.83
N TYR A 21 8.66 1.95 14.56
CA TYR A 21 7.47 2.23 15.35
C TYR A 21 7.04 0.96 16.10
N PRO A 22 6.53 1.09 17.34
CA PRO A 22 5.94 -0.03 18.06
C PRO A 22 4.73 -0.63 17.35
N ASP A 23 4.32 -1.81 17.81
CA ASP A 23 3.06 -2.42 17.41
C ASP A 23 1.90 -1.51 17.77
N ASN A 24 0.81 -1.54 16.99
CA ASN A 24 -0.42 -0.79 17.28
C ASN A 24 -0.22 0.72 17.48
N THR A 25 0.60 1.34 16.63
CA THR A 25 0.91 2.77 16.67
C THR A 25 -0.08 3.62 15.87
N PHE A 26 -0.44 3.19 14.65
CA PHE A 26 -1.16 4.02 13.70
C PHE A 26 -2.65 3.65 13.58
N ASP A 27 -3.50 4.66 13.43
CA ASP A 27 -4.95 4.51 13.20
C ASP A 27 -5.30 4.29 11.72
N ALA A 28 -4.38 4.62 10.82
CA ALA A 28 -4.51 4.35 9.39
C ALA A 28 -3.14 4.30 8.71
N ILE A 29 -3.04 3.53 7.62
CA ILE A 29 -1.93 3.55 6.68
C ILE A 29 -2.48 3.86 5.30
N THR A 30 -1.79 4.72 4.55
CA THR A 30 -2.08 4.98 3.14
C THR A 30 -0.83 4.71 2.31
N VAL A 31 -1.03 4.05 1.17
CA VAL A 31 -0.02 3.88 0.12
C VAL A 31 -0.64 4.44 -1.15
N CYS A 32 0.03 5.39 -1.79
CA CYS A 32 -0.49 6.08 -2.96
C CYS A 32 0.58 6.13 -4.03
N ALA A 33 0.35 5.44 -5.15
CA ALA A 33 1.27 5.35 -6.29
C ALA A 33 2.71 4.99 -5.87
N ALA A 34 2.85 3.98 -5.00
CA ALA A 34 4.13 3.58 -4.44
C ALA A 34 4.27 2.06 -4.27
N TYR A 35 3.17 1.32 -4.15
CA TYR A 35 3.16 -0.12 -3.89
C TYR A 35 3.90 -0.91 -4.99
N HIS A 36 3.81 -0.44 -6.24
CA HIS A 36 4.51 -1.06 -7.38
C HIS A 36 6.04 -0.90 -7.35
N HIS A 37 6.58 -0.08 -6.45
CA HIS A 37 8.02 0.05 -6.21
C HIS A 37 8.51 -0.78 -5.01
N PHE A 38 7.61 -1.40 -4.24
CA PHE A 38 8.00 -2.11 -3.02
C PHE A 38 8.72 -3.42 -3.38
N PRO A 39 9.94 -3.64 -2.83
CA PRO A 39 10.74 -4.82 -3.17
C PRO A 39 10.12 -6.12 -2.59
N ASP A 40 9.61 -6.09 -1.36
CA ASP A 40 8.85 -7.18 -0.76
C ASP A 40 7.51 -6.71 -0.19
N VAL A 41 6.47 -6.81 -1.03
CA VAL A 41 5.09 -6.48 -0.66
C VAL A 41 4.52 -7.35 0.46
N LYS A 42 5.05 -8.57 0.69
CA LYS A 42 4.59 -9.45 1.76
C LYS A 42 5.16 -9.01 3.10
N ASN A 43 6.44 -8.64 3.15
CA ASN A 43 7.05 -8.09 4.36
C ASN A 43 6.48 -6.71 4.68
N PHE A 44 6.26 -5.86 3.68
CA PHE A 44 5.48 -4.63 3.84
C PHE A 44 4.12 -4.90 4.49
N ALA A 45 3.34 -5.88 3.99
CA ALA A 45 2.02 -6.16 4.53
C ALA A 45 2.06 -6.63 6.00
N LYS A 46 3.04 -7.47 6.36
CA LYS A 46 3.25 -7.88 7.76
C LYS A 46 3.61 -6.71 8.66
N GLU A 47 4.49 -5.83 8.20
CA GLU A 47 4.92 -4.67 8.97
C GLU A 47 3.79 -3.66 9.13
N ALA A 48 3.04 -3.39 8.07
CA ALA A 48 1.83 -2.57 8.11
C ALA A 48 0.80 -3.12 9.10
N TYR A 49 0.57 -4.44 9.09
CA TYR A 49 -0.31 -5.11 10.06
C TYR A 49 0.23 -4.93 11.48
N ARG A 50 1.53 -5.13 11.71
CA ARG A 50 2.15 -4.98 13.04
C ARG A 50 1.91 -3.59 13.63
N VAL A 51 2.18 -2.53 12.86
CA VAL A 51 2.13 -1.15 13.35
C VAL A 51 0.74 -0.51 13.34
N LEU A 52 -0.24 -1.07 12.62
CA LEU A 52 -1.64 -0.64 12.72
C LEU A 52 -2.25 -1.06 14.06
N LYS A 53 -3.10 -0.22 14.64
CA LYS A 53 -3.96 -0.58 15.79
C LYS A 53 -5.02 -1.61 15.39
N GLN A 54 -5.59 -2.32 16.36
CA GLN A 54 -6.77 -3.16 16.12
C GLN A 54 -7.90 -2.31 15.52
N ASP A 55 -8.61 -2.86 14.54
CA ASP A 55 -9.72 -2.22 13.79
C ASP A 55 -9.29 -1.03 12.90
N ALA A 56 -7.99 -0.71 12.86
CA ALA A 56 -7.44 0.31 11.99
C ALA A 56 -7.40 -0.14 10.52
N THR A 57 -7.35 0.82 9.60
CA THR A 57 -7.52 0.54 8.16
C THR A 57 -6.26 0.85 7.35
N ILE A 58 -5.96 -0.01 6.39
CA ILE A 58 -5.00 0.27 5.31
C ILE A 58 -5.73 0.60 4.01
N TYR A 59 -5.22 1.61 3.30
CA TYR A 59 -5.66 2.00 1.96
C TYR A 59 -4.48 1.97 0.98
N ILE A 60 -4.64 1.29 -0.15
CA ILE A 60 -3.63 1.20 -1.22
C ILE A 60 -4.27 1.72 -2.51
N ALA A 61 -3.91 2.93 -2.91
CA ALA A 61 -4.31 3.57 -4.15
C ALA A 61 -3.21 3.41 -5.20
N GLU A 62 -3.52 2.70 -6.28
CA GLU A 62 -2.54 2.26 -7.27
C GLU A 62 -3.03 2.42 -8.70
N VAL A 63 -2.08 2.42 -9.64
CA VAL A 63 -2.42 2.41 -11.06
C VAL A 63 -3.14 1.11 -11.41
N TYR A 64 -4.22 1.21 -12.16
CA TYR A 64 -5.00 0.10 -12.67
C TYR A 64 -4.89 0.01 -14.18
N TYR A 65 -4.41 -1.15 -14.62
CA TYR A 65 -4.48 -1.57 -16.01
C TYR A 65 -5.31 -2.85 -16.15
N PRO A 66 -6.13 -2.99 -17.20
CA PRO A 66 -6.78 -4.23 -17.57
C PRO A 66 -5.80 -5.41 -17.69
N THR A 67 -6.27 -6.63 -17.45
CA THR A 67 -5.43 -7.83 -17.40
C THR A 67 -4.55 -8.02 -18.64
N VAL A 68 -5.11 -7.80 -19.84
CA VAL A 68 -4.36 -7.95 -21.10
C VAL A 68 -3.16 -7.02 -21.13
N ILE A 69 -3.33 -5.75 -20.72
CA ILE A 69 -2.25 -4.77 -20.68
C ILE A 69 -1.21 -5.17 -19.63
N ARG A 70 -1.61 -5.60 -18.42
CA ARG A 70 -0.66 -6.03 -17.39
C ARG A 70 0.19 -7.22 -17.84
N VAL A 71 -0.43 -8.24 -18.45
CA VAL A 71 0.27 -9.44 -18.94
C VAL A 71 1.25 -9.07 -20.06
N ALA A 72 0.86 -8.16 -20.95
CA ALA A 72 1.74 -7.68 -22.01
C ALA A 72 2.90 -6.83 -21.48
N CYS A 73 2.66 -5.93 -20.52
CA CYS A 73 3.67 -4.95 -20.06
C CYS A 73 4.60 -5.48 -18.98
N ASN A 74 4.12 -6.28 -18.02
CA ASN A 74 4.92 -6.72 -16.86
C ASN A 74 6.26 -7.40 -17.23
N PRO A 75 6.35 -8.25 -18.27
CA PRO A 75 7.64 -8.84 -18.68
C PRO A 75 8.69 -7.82 -19.14
N PHE A 76 8.25 -6.65 -19.60
CA PHE A 76 9.13 -5.59 -20.12
C PHE A 76 9.40 -4.48 -19.09
N LEU A 77 8.67 -4.43 -17.98
CA LEU A 77 8.88 -3.45 -16.90
C LEU A 77 10.32 -3.38 -16.40
N PRO A 78 11.07 -4.50 -16.19
CA PRO A 78 12.46 -4.43 -15.75
C PRO A 78 13.41 -3.72 -16.73
N LEU A 79 12.99 -3.55 -18.00
CA LEU A 79 13.74 -2.82 -19.01
C LEU A 79 13.46 -1.31 -18.98
N LEU A 80 12.40 -0.89 -18.29
CA LEU A 80 12.06 0.52 -18.09
C LEU A 80 12.90 1.11 -16.95
N LYS A 81 13.45 2.30 -17.16
CA LYS A 81 14.33 2.98 -16.20
C LYS A 81 13.59 3.66 -15.03
N GLU A 82 12.27 3.45 -14.93
CA GLU A 82 11.42 4.20 -13.99
C GLU A 82 11.32 3.54 -12.60
N GLY A 83 11.90 2.33 -12.42
CA GLY A 83 11.92 1.64 -11.13
C GLY A 83 10.61 0.90 -10.80
N ASP A 84 9.68 0.82 -11.75
CA ASP A 84 8.47 0.00 -11.65
C ASP A 84 8.83 -1.48 -11.58
N VAL A 85 8.45 -2.12 -10.47
CA VAL A 85 8.70 -3.56 -10.29
C VAL A 85 7.58 -4.36 -10.97
N LYS A 86 6.32 -3.93 -10.82
CA LYS A 86 5.16 -4.70 -11.27
C LYS A 86 3.85 -3.90 -11.28
N PHE A 87 3.04 -4.03 -12.32
CA PHE A 87 1.63 -3.63 -12.26
C PHE A 87 0.78 -4.73 -11.60
N TYR A 88 0.23 -4.42 -10.44
CA TYR A 88 -0.60 -5.33 -9.66
C TYR A 88 -2.08 -5.24 -10.04
N SER A 89 -2.76 -6.37 -10.04
CA SER A 89 -4.22 -6.40 -10.00
C SER A 89 -4.76 -6.18 -8.59
N PRO A 90 -6.03 -5.76 -8.42
CA PRO A 90 -6.63 -5.63 -7.10
C PRO A 90 -6.60 -6.95 -6.31
N HIS A 91 -6.77 -8.08 -7.00
CA HIS A 91 -6.76 -9.42 -6.41
C HIS A 91 -5.38 -9.79 -5.85
N GLU A 92 -4.29 -9.42 -6.52
CA GLU A 92 -2.93 -9.66 -6.02
C GLU A 92 -2.64 -8.84 -4.76
N ILE A 93 -3.04 -7.56 -4.74
CA ILE A 93 -2.90 -6.71 -3.55
C ILE A 93 -3.72 -7.29 -2.39
N ILE A 94 -4.98 -7.65 -2.64
CA ILE A 94 -5.88 -8.28 -1.64
C ILE A 94 -5.30 -9.59 -1.11
N THR A 95 -4.75 -10.43 -1.99
CA THR A 95 -4.13 -11.70 -1.58
C THR A 95 -2.94 -11.46 -0.65
N THR A 96 -2.10 -10.48 -0.97
CA THR A 96 -0.93 -10.13 -0.15
C THR A 96 -1.35 -9.63 1.24
N ILE A 97 -2.26 -8.66 1.32
CA ILE A 97 -2.70 -8.12 2.63
C ILE A 97 -3.49 -9.16 3.44
N LYS A 98 -4.34 -9.98 2.80
CA LYS A 98 -5.02 -11.09 3.48
C LYS A 98 -4.02 -12.09 4.07
N GLY A 99 -2.91 -12.35 3.37
CA GLY A 99 -1.83 -13.20 3.85
C GLY A 99 -1.11 -12.67 5.11
N ALA A 100 -1.22 -11.36 5.41
CA ALA A 100 -0.68 -10.75 6.62
C ALA A 100 -1.66 -10.72 7.80
N GLY A 101 -2.93 -11.12 7.59
CA GLY A 101 -3.96 -11.18 8.64
C GLY A 101 -5.06 -10.13 8.52
N PHE A 102 -4.97 -9.19 7.57
CA PHE A 102 -6.05 -8.22 7.34
C PHE A 102 -7.36 -8.91 6.96
N ILE A 103 -8.48 -8.31 7.34
CA ILE A 103 -9.86 -8.73 7.06
C ILE A 103 -10.64 -7.64 6.30
N ASP A 104 -11.91 -7.90 5.98
CA ASP A 104 -12.85 -6.96 5.35
C ASP A 104 -12.29 -6.24 4.12
N GLN A 105 -11.66 -7.01 3.23
CA GLN A 105 -11.04 -6.45 2.04
C GLN A 105 -12.10 -6.03 1.03
N SER A 106 -11.91 -4.85 0.47
CA SER A 106 -12.72 -4.36 -0.64
C SER A 106 -11.85 -3.56 -1.59
N TYR A 107 -12.31 -3.41 -2.83
CA TYR A 107 -11.66 -2.51 -3.76
C TYR A 107 -12.67 -1.74 -4.60
N ARG A 108 -12.23 -0.62 -5.15
CA ARG A 108 -12.94 0.18 -6.14
C ARG A 108 -11.99 0.52 -7.26
N ILE A 109 -12.51 0.64 -8.47
CA ILE A 109 -11.77 1.10 -9.64
C ILE A 109 -12.47 2.35 -10.14
N ASN A 110 -11.71 3.40 -10.40
CA ASN A 110 -12.17 4.61 -11.05
C ASN A 110 -11.16 5.02 -12.13
N GLY A 111 -11.52 4.83 -13.39
CA GLY A 111 -10.61 5.00 -14.52
C GLY A 111 -9.36 4.11 -14.38
N HIS A 112 -8.19 4.75 -14.36
CA HIS A 112 -6.89 4.08 -14.24
C HIS A 112 -6.39 3.97 -12.80
N ILE A 113 -7.26 4.11 -11.81
CA ILE A 113 -6.90 4.02 -10.40
C ILE A 113 -7.72 2.91 -9.76
N GLN A 114 -7.04 2.02 -9.04
CA GLN A 114 -7.65 1.08 -8.10
C GLN A 114 -7.36 1.54 -6.67
N ILE A 115 -8.34 1.40 -5.79
CA ILE A 115 -8.17 1.63 -4.35
C ILE A 115 -8.57 0.34 -3.65
N VAL A 116 -7.61 -0.29 -2.98
CA VAL A 116 -7.82 -1.44 -2.10
C VAL A 116 -7.89 -0.94 -0.66
N ARG A 117 -8.85 -1.47 0.10
CA ARG A 117 -9.05 -1.20 1.53
C ARG A 117 -9.08 -2.53 2.27
N ALA A 118 -8.49 -2.57 3.47
CA ALA A 118 -8.66 -3.68 4.42
C ALA A 118 -8.51 -3.23 5.88
N CYS A 119 -9.09 -3.98 6.81
CA CYS A 119 -9.03 -3.72 8.25
C CYS A 119 -8.08 -4.70 8.95
N LYS A 120 -7.36 -4.23 9.97
CA LYS A 120 -6.66 -5.10 10.92
C LYS A 120 -7.65 -5.65 11.94
#